data_AF-A0A4R1HNI1-F1
#
_entry.id   AF-A0A4R1HNI1-F1
#
_cell.length_a   1.000
_cell.length_b   1.000
_cell.length_c   1.000
_cell.angle_alpha   90.00
_cell.angle_beta   90.00
_cell.angle_gamma   90.00
#
_symmetry.space_group_name_H-M   'P 1'
#
loop_
_entity.id
_entity.type
_entity.pdbx_description
1 polymer ?
#
loop_
_entity_poly.entity_id
_entity_poly.type
_entity_poly.pdbx_seq_one_letter_code
_entity_poly.pdbx_strand_id
1 'polypeptide(L)'
;MTGETAGDGTAVLVLEDGRIFRGEPYGAVGESLGEAVFTTGMTGYQETLTDPSYHRQIVLQTAPQIGNTGWNGEDDESARIQVAGYVVRDPARTPSNWRATGSLGDALRAQGVVGVAGIDTRAAVRHLREHGAMRAGVFSGPSLAGGVSDDVLVDRVRQSPPMEGADLYGAVTTAEPYIVPAVGERRFVVAALDVGIKYNTPRMLAARGVEVHVLPADTPIEKIDELRPDGFFLANGPGDPATADGPVALTKQVLERRIPLFGICFGNQILGRALGRGTYKLRYGHRGINIPVIEHATGRVAITSQNHGFAVQGDAGERFRTPYGSAVITHTCPNDGCVEGLAGEDFPAFSVQYHPEAAAGPHDAADLFDRFVQLMVDNPVGYAGAAGIPLPGATVPDAAQQPDIAQPEPARPDLPQHVPSPPSVEDAETSALPVQAPSPASGEPETSALPVVPRSGPGEPDPLDPLTAPFSDVEDSIGRREPQAEVRPEPQADPPPDTRRSGPVSDRPWPPPAGSGPSSDVESGEEGR
;
A
#
# COMPACT_ATOMS: atom_id res chain seq x y z
N MET A 1 -2.84 -47.96 9.44
CA MET A 1 -1.72 -47.29 10.13
C MET A 1 -1.36 -46.05 9.33
N THR A 2 -1.84 -44.89 9.77
CA THR A 2 -1.38 -43.56 9.31
C THR A 2 -1.44 -42.65 10.53
N GLY A 3 -0.45 -42.84 11.40
CA GLY A 3 -0.17 -41.87 12.46
C GLY A 3 0.52 -40.68 11.80
N GLU A 4 -0.27 -39.73 11.36
CA GLU A 4 0.22 -38.39 11.02
C GLU A 4 0.30 -37.65 12.36
N THR A 5 1.48 -37.71 13.00
CA THR A 5 1.75 -36.87 14.16
C THR A 5 1.64 -35.43 13.69
N ALA A 6 0.55 -34.76 14.06
CA ALA A 6 0.47 -33.30 14.07
C ALA A 6 1.73 -32.80 14.78
N GLY A 7 2.72 -32.37 14.00
CA GLY A 7 3.84 -31.60 14.51
C GLY A 7 3.24 -30.46 15.31
N ASP A 8 3.80 -30.18 16.47
CA ASP A 8 3.14 -29.40 17.53
C ASP A 8 2.39 -28.18 16.95
N GLY A 9 1.17 -27.94 17.43
CA GLY A 9 0.26 -26.92 16.89
C GLY A 9 0.72 -25.48 17.12
N THR A 10 2.03 -25.24 17.25
CA THR A 10 2.63 -23.93 17.48
C THR A 10 3.26 -23.40 16.19
N ALA A 11 3.06 -22.11 15.97
CA ALA A 11 3.87 -21.31 15.08
C ALA A 11 4.35 -20.06 15.81
N VAL A 12 5.48 -19.52 15.39
CA VAL A 12 6.10 -18.36 16.04
C VAL A 12 6.51 -17.32 15.01
N LEU A 13 6.21 -16.06 15.30
CA LEU A 13 6.82 -14.90 14.65
C LEU A 13 7.97 -14.43 15.53
N VAL A 14 9.16 -14.35 14.94
CA VAL A 14 10.40 -13.94 15.61
C VAL A 14 10.91 -12.68 14.95
N LEU A 15 11.19 -11.64 15.74
CA LEU A 15 11.78 -10.39 15.29
C LEU A 15 13.29 -10.37 15.60
N GLU A 16 14.08 -9.64 14.81
CA GLU A 16 15.54 -9.60 14.93
C GLU A 16 16.06 -9.07 16.28
N ASP A 17 15.24 -8.30 16.98
CA ASP A 17 15.55 -7.76 18.30
C ASP A 17 15.27 -8.73 19.44
N GLY A 18 14.81 -9.94 19.13
CA GLY A 18 14.53 -11.01 20.08
C GLY A 18 13.07 -11.08 20.53
N ARG A 19 12.19 -10.19 20.05
CA ARG A 19 10.77 -10.27 20.41
C ARG A 19 10.08 -11.41 19.66
N ILE A 20 9.35 -12.24 20.39
CA ILE A 20 8.71 -13.45 19.85
C ILE A 20 7.23 -13.47 20.18
N PHE A 21 6.40 -13.77 19.18
CA PHE A 21 4.96 -13.94 19.31
C PHE A 21 4.60 -15.38 18.95
N ARG A 22 3.95 -16.08 19.88
CA ARG A 22 3.58 -17.49 19.72
C ARG A 22 2.10 -17.60 19.43
N GLY A 23 1.77 -18.41 18.45
CA GLY A 23 0.41 -18.66 17.99
C GLY A 23 0.32 -20.01 17.32
N GLU A 24 -0.55 -20.10 16.31
CA GLU A 24 -0.87 -21.35 15.62
C GLU A 24 -0.45 -21.26 14.14
N PRO A 25 -0.06 -22.37 13.50
CA PRO A 25 0.24 -22.37 12.07
C PRO A 25 -0.94 -21.92 11.22
N TYR A 26 -0.68 -21.02 10.27
CA TYR A 26 -1.68 -20.58 9.30
C TYR A 26 -1.08 -20.59 7.88
N GLY A 27 -1.71 -21.29 6.95
CA GLY A 27 -1.13 -21.56 5.64
C GLY A 27 -0.22 -22.80 5.65
N ALA A 28 0.88 -22.75 4.92
CA ALA A 28 1.87 -23.82 4.86
C ALA A 28 2.67 -23.92 6.18
N VAL A 29 3.13 -25.14 6.49
CA VAL A 29 4.00 -25.40 7.64
C VAL A 29 5.45 -25.39 7.19
N GLY A 30 6.32 -24.73 7.95
CA GLY A 30 7.74 -24.59 7.61
C GLY A 30 8.36 -23.35 8.22
N GLU A 31 9.39 -22.84 7.57
CA GLU A 31 10.04 -21.58 7.92
C GLU A 31 10.08 -20.62 6.74
N SER A 32 9.99 -19.32 7.02
CA SER A 32 10.17 -18.26 6.04
C SER A 32 10.76 -17.01 6.72
N LEU A 33 11.60 -16.29 5.99
CA LEU A 33 12.32 -15.09 6.47
C LEU A 33 11.97 -13.90 5.58
N GLY A 34 11.88 -12.72 6.18
CA GLY A 34 11.58 -11.49 5.46
C GLY A 34 11.63 -10.25 6.35
N GLU A 35 11.26 -9.09 5.83
CA GLU A 35 11.05 -7.90 6.65
C GLU A 35 9.63 -7.90 7.24
N ALA A 36 9.48 -7.80 8.56
CA ALA A 36 8.18 -7.65 9.20
C ALA A 36 7.63 -6.24 8.96
N VAL A 37 6.45 -6.20 8.35
CA VAL A 37 5.71 -4.98 8.05
C VAL A 37 4.26 -5.16 8.46
N PHE A 38 3.50 -4.08 8.61
CA PHE A 38 2.07 -4.17 8.90
C PHE A 38 1.27 -3.34 7.91
N THR A 39 -0.01 -3.70 7.71
CA THR A 39 -0.96 -2.91 6.93
C THR A 39 -2.22 -2.59 7.73
N THR A 40 -2.76 -1.38 7.53
CA THR A 40 -4.03 -0.92 8.11
C THR A 40 -5.26 -1.28 7.27
N GLY A 41 -5.07 -1.97 6.13
CA GLY A 41 -6.15 -2.43 5.26
C GLY A 41 -7.12 -3.38 5.98
N MET A 42 -8.36 -2.93 6.18
CA MET A 42 -9.42 -3.76 6.79
C MET A 42 -10.08 -4.72 5.80
N THR A 43 -9.93 -4.45 4.51
CA THR A 43 -10.44 -5.24 3.40
C THR A 43 -9.33 -5.40 2.36
N GLY A 44 -9.52 -6.31 1.40
CA GLY A 44 -8.61 -6.46 0.28
C GLY A 44 -7.30 -7.19 0.62
N TYR A 45 -7.40 -8.21 1.49
CA TYR A 45 -6.23 -8.99 1.89
C TYR A 45 -5.69 -9.84 0.73
N GLN A 46 -6.51 -10.22 -0.25
CA GLN A 46 -6.08 -11.03 -1.39
C GLN A 46 -5.22 -10.19 -2.34
N GLU A 47 -5.70 -8.99 -2.67
CA GLU A 47 -5.00 -7.98 -3.45
C GLU A 47 -3.68 -7.59 -2.75
N THR A 48 -3.72 -7.41 -1.41
CA THR A 48 -2.51 -7.17 -0.60
C THR A 48 -1.51 -8.32 -0.72
N LEU A 49 -1.97 -9.58 -0.62
CA LEU A 49 -1.09 -10.74 -0.64
C LEU A 49 -0.45 -10.97 -2.01
N THR A 50 -1.11 -10.54 -3.09
CA THR A 50 -0.66 -10.70 -4.46
C THR A 50 0.03 -9.46 -5.03
N ASP A 51 0.14 -8.38 -4.27
CA ASP A 51 0.91 -7.18 -4.66
C ASP A 51 2.43 -7.47 -4.65
N PRO A 52 3.12 -7.34 -5.81
CA PRO A 52 4.56 -7.56 -5.91
C PRO A 52 5.42 -6.71 -4.98
N SER A 53 4.94 -5.55 -4.54
CA SER A 53 5.66 -4.67 -3.61
C SER A 53 5.88 -5.28 -2.22
N TYR A 54 5.15 -6.34 -1.85
CA TYR A 54 5.40 -7.11 -0.62
C TYR A 54 6.41 -8.26 -0.79
N HIS A 55 7.07 -8.40 -1.94
CA HIS A 55 8.06 -9.45 -2.13
C HIS A 55 9.13 -9.43 -1.02
N ARG A 56 9.39 -10.58 -0.40
CA ARG A 56 10.28 -10.77 0.77
C ARG A 56 9.85 -10.05 2.06
N GLN A 57 8.59 -9.67 2.18
CA GLN A 57 8.02 -9.08 3.41
C GLN A 57 7.07 -10.06 4.10
N ILE A 58 7.09 -10.07 5.43
CA ILE A 58 6.12 -10.77 6.26
C ILE A 58 5.05 -9.74 6.67
N VAL A 59 3.83 -9.93 6.18
CA VAL A 59 2.74 -8.96 6.37
C VAL A 59 1.94 -9.31 7.62
N LEU A 60 1.90 -8.36 8.56
CA LEU A 60 1.06 -8.39 9.74
C LEU A 60 -0.24 -7.62 9.47
N GLN A 61 -1.38 -8.30 9.64
CA GLN A 61 -2.67 -7.62 9.57
C GLN A 61 -3.03 -6.95 10.89
N THR A 62 -3.40 -5.67 10.79
CA THR A 62 -3.96 -4.93 11.93
C THR A 62 -5.43 -5.26 12.14
N ALA A 63 -6.18 -5.50 11.05
CA ALA A 63 -7.56 -5.93 11.12
C ALA A 63 -7.62 -7.34 11.73
N PRO A 64 -8.41 -7.55 12.79
CA PRO A 64 -8.30 -8.78 13.58
C PRO A 64 -8.82 -10.01 12.83
N GLN A 65 -9.91 -9.85 12.08
CA GLN A 65 -10.60 -10.93 11.38
C GLN A 65 -10.25 -10.92 9.89
N ILE A 66 -9.60 -11.97 9.43
CA ILE A 66 -9.04 -12.05 8.07
C ILE A 66 -9.47 -13.35 7.40
N GLY A 67 -9.80 -13.30 6.11
CA GLY A 67 -10.27 -14.47 5.34
C GLY A 67 -11.79 -14.58 5.22
N ASN A 68 -12.54 -13.60 5.75
CA ASN A 68 -14.00 -13.61 5.79
C ASN A 68 -14.65 -13.77 4.40
N THR A 69 -14.01 -13.24 3.35
CA THR A 69 -14.50 -13.27 1.96
C THR A 69 -13.88 -14.37 1.12
N GLY A 70 -13.13 -15.29 1.73
CA GLY A 70 -12.47 -16.39 1.04
C GLY A 70 -11.38 -15.94 0.08
N TRP A 71 -11.24 -16.68 -1.02
CA TRP A 71 -10.36 -16.40 -2.14
C TRP A 71 -11.15 -16.56 -3.44
N ASN A 72 -10.79 -15.81 -4.48
CA ASN A 72 -11.37 -15.94 -5.82
C ASN A 72 -10.30 -15.76 -6.92
N GLY A 73 -10.68 -15.88 -8.19
CA GLY A 73 -9.72 -15.77 -9.31
C GLY A 73 -9.61 -14.38 -9.94
N GLU A 74 -10.33 -13.39 -9.42
CA GLU A 74 -10.47 -12.05 -10.02
C GLU A 74 -9.67 -10.98 -9.25
N ASP A 75 -9.53 -11.14 -7.92
CA ASP A 75 -8.89 -10.16 -7.02
C ASP A 75 -7.36 -10.32 -6.93
N ASP A 76 -6.75 -11.19 -7.74
CA ASP A 76 -5.30 -11.31 -7.80
C ASP A 76 -4.70 -10.12 -8.56
N GLU A 77 -3.72 -9.46 -7.95
CA GLU A 77 -2.99 -8.32 -8.52
C GLU A 77 -1.64 -8.72 -9.13
N SER A 78 -1.25 -9.98 -9.01
CA SER A 78 -0.18 -10.60 -9.80
C SER A 78 -0.37 -12.11 -9.90
N ALA A 79 0.52 -12.81 -10.60
CA ALA A 79 0.37 -14.25 -10.88
C ALA A 79 0.42 -15.18 -9.65
N ARG A 80 0.84 -14.68 -8.48
CA ARG A 80 1.01 -15.47 -7.26
C ARG A 80 0.95 -14.59 -6.01
N ILE A 81 0.88 -15.23 -4.84
CA ILE A 81 1.14 -14.57 -3.55
C ILE A 81 2.62 -14.17 -3.49
N GLN A 82 2.87 -12.93 -3.10
CA GLN A 82 4.19 -12.30 -3.14
C GLN A 82 4.84 -12.20 -1.76
N VAL A 83 4.04 -12.18 -0.69
CA VAL A 83 4.55 -12.09 0.68
C VAL A 83 5.42 -13.30 1.04
N ALA A 84 6.46 -13.07 1.85
CA ALA A 84 7.27 -14.14 2.43
C ALA A 84 6.50 -14.90 3.52
N GLY A 85 5.60 -14.22 4.22
CA GLY A 85 4.76 -14.84 5.23
C GLY A 85 3.61 -13.95 5.65
N TYR A 86 2.68 -14.53 6.41
CA TYR A 86 1.44 -13.84 6.77
C TYR A 86 1.05 -14.03 8.23
N VAL A 87 0.68 -12.94 8.89
CA VAL A 87 0.44 -12.94 10.33
C VAL A 87 -0.90 -12.28 10.63
N VAL A 88 -1.77 -13.03 11.29
CA VAL A 88 -3.16 -12.64 11.55
C VAL A 88 -3.55 -12.89 13.00
N ARG A 89 -4.54 -12.16 13.50
CA ARG A 89 -5.07 -12.37 14.86
C ARG A 89 -6.09 -13.50 14.90
N ASP A 90 -7.08 -13.47 14.00
CA ASP A 90 -8.23 -14.39 14.00
C ASP A 90 -8.60 -14.74 12.54
N PRO A 91 -8.05 -15.84 11.99
CA PRO A 91 -8.40 -16.27 10.64
C PRO A 91 -9.84 -16.80 10.59
N ALA A 92 -10.56 -16.47 9.53
CA ALA A 92 -11.92 -16.94 9.33
C ALA A 92 -11.96 -18.48 9.25
N ARG A 93 -12.78 -19.10 10.09
CA ARG A 93 -13.02 -20.56 10.07
C ARG A 93 -13.69 -21.03 8.78
N THR A 94 -14.58 -20.19 8.23
CA THR A 94 -15.31 -20.48 7.01
C THR A 94 -15.52 -19.15 6.27
N PRO A 95 -15.15 -19.06 4.97
CA PRO A 95 -15.44 -17.88 4.19
C PRO A 95 -16.94 -17.78 3.87
N SER A 96 -17.46 -16.57 3.77
CA SER A 96 -18.85 -16.31 3.41
C SER A 96 -18.95 -15.09 2.50
N ASN A 97 -18.78 -15.33 1.20
CA ASN A 97 -18.97 -14.35 0.15
C ASN A 97 -19.36 -15.07 -1.14
N TRP A 98 -20.26 -14.49 -1.93
CA TRP A 98 -20.75 -15.11 -3.17
C TRP A 98 -19.67 -15.26 -4.25
N ARG A 99 -18.59 -14.46 -4.20
CA ARG A 99 -17.42 -14.55 -5.08
C ARG A 99 -16.42 -15.62 -4.65
N ALA A 100 -16.51 -16.11 -3.41
CA ALA A 100 -15.53 -17.04 -2.86
C ALA A 100 -15.59 -18.39 -3.58
N THR A 101 -14.45 -18.83 -4.13
CA THR A 101 -14.26 -20.15 -4.72
C THR A 101 -13.41 -21.07 -3.83
N GLY A 102 -12.76 -20.51 -2.80
CA GLY A 102 -11.97 -21.23 -1.81
C GLY A 102 -11.73 -20.42 -0.54
N SER A 103 -10.94 -20.98 0.39
CA SER A 103 -10.52 -20.28 1.60
C SER A 103 -9.14 -19.64 1.45
N LEU A 104 -8.89 -18.56 2.20
CA LEU A 104 -7.56 -17.94 2.26
C LEU A 104 -6.49 -18.93 2.78
N GLY A 105 -6.84 -19.75 3.77
CA GLY A 105 -5.91 -20.74 4.34
C GLY A 105 -5.47 -21.78 3.30
N ASP A 106 -6.36 -22.17 2.38
CA ASP A 106 -6.04 -23.11 1.32
C ASP A 106 -5.17 -22.48 0.24
N ALA A 107 -5.42 -21.21 -0.12
CA ALA A 107 -4.57 -20.45 -1.05
C ALA A 107 -3.12 -20.32 -0.51
N LEU A 108 -2.96 -20.00 0.78
CA LEU A 108 -1.65 -19.92 1.43
C LEU A 108 -0.93 -21.29 1.42
N ARG A 109 -1.63 -22.39 1.74
CA ARG A 109 -1.06 -23.75 1.68
C ARG A 109 -0.65 -24.15 0.27
N ALA A 110 -1.53 -23.93 -0.70
CA ALA A 110 -1.30 -24.30 -2.09
C ALA A 110 -0.07 -23.61 -2.69
N GLN A 111 0.23 -22.39 -2.24
CA GLN A 111 1.37 -21.59 -2.71
C GLN A 111 2.57 -21.63 -1.75
N GLY A 112 2.54 -22.46 -0.71
CA GLY A 112 3.68 -22.64 0.21
C GLY A 112 3.95 -21.45 1.13
N VAL A 113 2.97 -20.58 1.38
CA VAL A 113 3.13 -19.38 2.20
C VAL A 113 2.96 -19.73 3.67
N VAL A 114 3.99 -19.50 4.46
CA VAL A 114 4.02 -19.79 5.89
C VAL A 114 3.43 -18.63 6.68
N GLY A 115 2.64 -18.91 7.71
CA GLY A 115 2.00 -17.88 8.52
C GLY A 115 1.71 -18.27 9.96
N VAL A 116 1.33 -17.26 10.75
CA VAL A 116 0.97 -17.40 12.17
C VAL A 116 -0.38 -16.76 12.42
N ALA A 117 -1.27 -17.49 13.08
CA ALA A 117 -2.54 -17.02 13.59
C ALA A 117 -2.53 -16.91 15.11
N GLY A 118 -3.51 -16.21 15.69
CA GLY A 118 -3.74 -16.23 17.14
C GLY A 118 -2.82 -15.33 17.97
N ILE A 119 -1.90 -14.58 17.34
CA ILE A 119 -1.01 -13.67 18.08
C ILE A 119 -1.68 -12.32 18.36
N ASP A 120 -1.18 -11.60 19.38
CA ASP A 120 -1.51 -10.19 19.58
C ASP A 120 -0.84 -9.31 18.49
N THR A 121 -1.51 -9.20 17.33
CA THR A 121 -1.04 -8.38 16.21
C THR A 121 -0.96 -6.90 16.59
N ARG A 122 -1.77 -6.41 17.54
CA ARG A 122 -1.68 -5.02 18.01
C ARG A 122 -0.38 -4.77 18.77
N ALA A 123 0.04 -5.69 19.64
CA ALA A 123 1.33 -5.60 20.32
C ALA A 123 2.50 -5.63 19.33
N ALA A 124 2.45 -6.51 18.32
CA ALA A 124 3.47 -6.59 17.27
C ALA A 124 3.53 -5.30 16.42
N VAL A 125 2.38 -4.77 15.99
CA VAL A 125 2.28 -3.53 15.22
C VAL A 125 2.82 -2.33 16.00
N ARG A 126 2.45 -2.19 17.28
CA ARG A 126 2.99 -1.12 18.14
C ARG A 126 4.50 -1.20 18.24
N HIS A 127 5.03 -2.42 18.38
CA HIS A 127 6.46 -2.66 18.46
C HIS A 127 7.18 -2.24 17.16
N LEU A 128 6.68 -2.64 15.99
CA LEU A 128 7.21 -2.23 14.68
C LEU A 128 7.10 -0.72 14.45
N ARG A 129 6.00 -0.08 14.88
CA ARG A 129 5.87 1.38 14.81
C ARG A 129 6.92 2.09 15.67
N GLU A 130 7.20 1.56 16.85
CA GLU A 130 8.14 2.13 17.82
C GLU A 130 9.61 1.78 17.55
N HIS A 131 9.92 0.72 16.80
CA HIS A 131 11.31 0.29 16.55
C HIS A 131 11.69 0.24 15.06
N GLY A 132 10.70 0.43 14.19
CA GLY A 132 10.84 0.33 12.74
C GLY A 132 10.54 -1.05 12.18
N ALA A 133 10.38 -1.12 10.86
CA ALA A 133 10.36 -2.37 10.13
C ALA A 133 11.73 -3.05 10.25
N MET A 134 11.74 -4.36 10.39
CA MET A 134 12.94 -5.11 10.76
C MET A 134 12.91 -6.53 10.22
N ARG A 135 14.05 -7.23 10.22
CA ARG A 135 14.05 -8.65 9.84
C ARG A 135 13.20 -9.45 10.80
N ALA A 136 12.51 -10.44 10.24
CA ALA A 136 11.66 -11.36 10.96
C ALA A 136 11.66 -12.74 10.31
N GLY A 137 11.18 -13.71 11.07
CA GLY A 137 10.95 -15.05 10.58
C GLY A 137 9.65 -15.63 11.13
N VAL A 138 8.98 -16.43 10.31
CA VAL A 138 7.87 -17.27 10.72
C VAL A 138 8.35 -18.72 10.74
N PHE A 139 8.13 -19.42 11.84
CA PHE A 139 8.55 -20.81 12.03
C PHE A 139 7.40 -21.66 12.56
N SER A 140 7.24 -22.87 12.03
CA SER A 140 6.24 -23.85 12.45
C SER A 140 6.68 -25.29 12.14
N GLY A 141 6.07 -26.26 12.81
CA GLY A 141 6.26 -27.70 12.55
C GLY A 141 7.73 -28.14 12.61
N PRO A 142 8.29 -28.79 11.56
CA PRO A 142 9.67 -29.30 11.59
C PRO A 142 10.74 -28.26 11.93
N SER A 143 10.50 -26.98 11.62
CA SER A 143 11.44 -25.89 11.94
C SER A 143 11.57 -25.61 13.43
N LEU A 144 10.58 -26.03 14.24
CA LEU A 144 10.56 -25.95 15.70
C LEU A 144 10.85 -27.31 16.38
N ALA A 145 11.00 -28.38 15.59
CA ALA A 145 11.18 -29.73 16.12
C ALA A 145 12.49 -29.88 16.90
N GLY A 146 12.48 -30.74 17.92
CA GLY A 146 13.67 -31.03 18.72
C GLY A 146 14.00 -29.98 19.79
N GLY A 147 13.08 -29.04 20.08
CA GLY A 147 13.26 -28.06 21.15
C GLY A 147 14.26 -26.96 20.79
N VAL A 148 14.25 -26.51 19.53
CA VAL A 148 15.06 -25.37 19.07
C VAL A 148 14.81 -24.18 19.99
N SER A 149 15.89 -23.58 20.51
CA SER A 149 15.78 -22.43 21.41
C SER A 149 15.44 -21.15 20.64
N ASP A 150 14.80 -20.22 21.35
CA ASP A 150 14.47 -18.88 20.85
C ASP A 150 15.70 -18.16 20.27
N ASP A 151 16.85 -18.28 20.94
CA ASP A 151 18.11 -17.66 20.50
C ASP A 151 18.54 -18.15 19.10
N VAL A 152 18.37 -19.45 18.81
CA VAL A 152 18.69 -20.01 17.49
C VAL A 152 17.77 -19.44 16.42
N LEU A 153 16.49 -19.25 16.72
CA LEU A 153 15.54 -18.66 15.78
C LEU A 153 15.87 -17.18 15.52
N VAL A 154 16.19 -16.43 16.57
CA VAL A 154 16.62 -15.03 16.47
C VAL A 154 17.89 -14.90 15.64
N ASP A 155 18.87 -15.78 15.85
CA ASP A 155 20.11 -15.78 15.07
C ASP A 155 19.87 -16.07 13.59
N ARG A 156 18.95 -17.00 13.25
CA ARG A 156 18.52 -17.21 11.85
C ARG A 156 17.92 -15.95 11.24
N VAL A 157 17.05 -15.26 11.98
CA VAL A 157 16.45 -14.00 11.54
C VAL A 157 17.53 -12.93 11.30
N ARG A 158 18.49 -12.78 12.21
CA ARG A 158 19.59 -11.81 12.10
C ARG A 158 20.53 -12.09 10.93
N GLN A 159 20.68 -13.35 10.53
CA GLN A 159 21.48 -13.75 9.37
C GLN A 159 20.78 -13.52 8.03
N SER A 160 19.46 -13.25 8.03
CA SER A 160 18.75 -12.93 6.81
C SER A 160 19.19 -11.58 6.22
N PRO A 161 19.20 -11.41 4.89
CA PRO A 161 19.58 -10.14 4.28
C PRO A 161 18.56 -9.04 4.62
N PRO A 162 19.02 -7.80 4.91
CA PRO A 162 18.12 -6.67 5.15
C PRO A 162 17.37 -6.25 3.87
N MET A 163 16.30 -5.47 4.03
CA MET A 163 15.56 -4.84 2.91
C MET A 163 16.30 -3.63 2.34
N GLU A 164 17.04 -2.89 3.16
CA GLU A 164 17.88 -1.78 2.68
C GLU A 164 19.02 -2.33 1.82
N GLY A 165 19.20 -1.76 0.64
CA GLY A 165 20.10 -2.27 -0.40
C GLY A 165 19.63 -3.55 -1.10
N ALA A 166 18.37 -3.98 -0.95
CA ALA A 166 17.86 -5.17 -1.62
C ALA A 166 17.37 -4.86 -3.04
N ASP A 167 17.99 -5.51 -4.04
CA ASP A 167 17.53 -5.51 -5.43
C ASP A 167 16.48 -6.61 -5.63
N LEU A 168 15.20 -6.23 -5.71
CA LEU A 168 14.07 -7.16 -5.72
C LEU A 168 13.19 -7.10 -6.96
N TYR A 169 13.22 -6.00 -7.74
CA TYR A 169 12.33 -5.86 -8.90
C TYR A 169 12.63 -6.90 -9.98
N GLY A 170 13.89 -7.31 -10.13
CA GLY A 170 14.28 -8.40 -11.03
C GLY A 170 13.67 -9.77 -10.69
N ALA A 171 13.21 -9.98 -9.44
CA ALA A 171 12.56 -11.22 -9.03
C ALA A 171 11.04 -11.23 -9.29
N VAL A 172 10.45 -10.08 -9.63
CA VAL A 172 9.00 -9.93 -9.82
C VAL A 172 8.60 -9.38 -11.19
N THR A 173 9.54 -8.84 -11.98
CA THR A 173 9.31 -8.45 -13.37
C THR A 173 8.78 -9.61 -14.20
N THR A 174 7.95 -9.30 -15.20
CA THR A 174 7.61 -10.24 -16.27
C THR A 174 8.86 -10.76 -16.96
N ALA A 175 8.84 -12.03 -17.35
CA ALA A 175 9.92 -12.69 -18.08
C ALA A 175 9.91 -12.31 -19.57
N GLU A 176 8.72 -12.13 -20.14
CA GLU A 176 8.53 -11.79 -21.56
C GLU A 176 7.56 -10.62 -21.69
N PRO A 177 7.70 -9.78 -22.73
CA PRO A 177 6.73 -8.73 -23.03
C PRO A 177 5.33 -9.29 -23.26
N TYR A 178 4.31 -8.58 -22.80
CA TYR A 178 2.91 -8.89 -23.11
C TYR A 178 2.09 -7.63 -23.31
N ILE A 179 0.94 -7.77 -23.97
CA ILE A 179 0.07 -6.65 -24.33
C ILE A 179 -1.25 -6.78 -23.57
N VAL A 180 -1.66 -5.71 -22.90
CA VAL A 180 -3.03 -5.52 -22.42
C VAL A 180 -3.74 -4.61 -23.44
N PRO A 181 -4.71 -5.15 -24.22
CA PRO A 181 -5.35 -4.40 -25.27
C PRO A 181 -6.21 -3.26 -24.71
N ALA A 182 -6.31 -2.17 -25.45
CA ALA A 182 -7.25 -1.10 -25.15
C ALA A 182 -8.69 -1.64 -25.09
N VAL A 183 -9.47 -1.13 -24.15
CA VAL A 183 -10.92 -1.36 -24.10
C VAL A 183 -11.60 -0.27 -24.93
N GLY A 184 -12.41 -0.67 -25.91
CA GLY A 184 -13.07 0.26 -26.83
C GLY A 184 -12.13 0.73 -27.96
N GLU A 185 -12.21 2.01 -28.30
CA GLU A 185 -11.34 2.60 -29.32
C GLU A 185 -9.90 2.71 -28.79
N ARG A 186 -8.94 2.18 -29.54
CA ARG A 186 -7.52 2.34 -29.23
C ARG A 186 -7.07 3.77 -29.57
N ARG A 187 -6.75 4.53 -28.54
CA ARG A 187 -6.34 5.95 -28.60
C ARG A 187 -4.83 6.15 -28.47
N PHE A 188 -4.17 5.34 -27.63
CA PHE A 188 -2.75 5.50 -27.30
C PHE A 188 -2.05 4.15 -27.17
N VAL A 189 -0.72 4.14 -27.33
CA VAL A 189 0.16 3.03 -26.99
C VAL A 189 1.09 3.47 -25.86
N VAL A 190 1.12 2.71 -24.76
CA VAL A 190 2.01 2.97 -23.62
C VAL A 190 2.98 1.82 -23.43
N ALA A 191 4.27 2.15 -23.33
CA ALA A 191 5.30 1.23 -22.87
C ALA A 191 5.37 1.28 -21.33
N ALA A 192 4.99 0.19 -20.66
CA ALA A 192 5.01 0.07 -19.21
C ALA A 192 6.20 -0.79 -18.76
N LEU A 193 7.14 -0.21 -18.03
CA LEU A 193 8.26 -0.95 -17.45
C LEU A 193 7.78 -1.69 -16.20
N ASP A 194 7.83 -3.01 -16.25
CA ASP A 194 7.45 -3.88 -15.16
C ASP A 194 8.60 -4.03 -14.16
N VAL A 195 8.50 -3.29 -13.06
CA VAL A 195 9.36 -3.43 -11.89
C VAL A 195 8.61 -4.07 -10.71
N GLY A 196 7.50 -4.76 -10.99
CA GLY A 196 6.55 -5.31 -10.02
C GLY A 196 5.12 -4.80 -10.23
N ILE A 197 4.68 -4.68 -11.48
CA ILE A 197 3.39 -4.08 -11.83
C ILE A 197 2.21 -4.89 -11.29
N LYS A 198 1.27 -4.18 -10.67
CA LYS A 198 -0.04 -4.73 -10.31
C LYS A 198 -0.97 -4.79 -11.51
N TYR A 199 -1.78 -5.85 -11.62
CA TYR A 199 -2.69 -6.06 -12.74
C TYR A 199 -3.75 -4.98 -12.90
N ASN A 200 -4.18 -4.29 -11.84
CA ASN A 200 -5.18 -3.23 -12.00
C ASN A 200 -4.65 -1.99 -12.73
N THR A 201 -3.35 -1.71 -12.68
CA THR A 201 -2.73 -0.59 -13.39
C THR A 201 -2.95 -0.64 -14.91
N PRO A 202 -2.55 -1.70 -15.63
CA PRO A 202 -2.81 -1.79 -17.06
C PRO A 202 -4.31 -1.94 -17.38
N ARG A 203 -5.13 -2.52 -16.49
CA ARG A 203 -6.60 -2.54 -16.65
C ARG A 203 -7.18 -1.11 -16.65
N MET A 204 -6.72 -0.24 -15.76
CA MET A 204 -7.18 1.16 -15.68
C MET A 204 -6.71 2.04 -16.84
N LEU A 205 -5.52 1.77 -17.38
CA LEU A 205 -5.05 2.39 -18.62
C LEU A 205 -5.89 1.89 -19.82
N ALA A 206 -6.09 0.57 -19.92
CA ALA A 206 -6.88 -0.03 -20.99
C ALA A 206 -8.32 0.50 -21.04
N ALA A 207 -8.96 0.70 -19.89
CA ALA A 207 -10.29 1.31 -19.78
C ALA A 207 -10.37 2.73 -20.37
N ARG A 208 -9.24 3.41 -20.56
CA ARG A 208 -9.14 4.76 -21.14
C ARG A 208 -8.74 4.76 -22.63
N GLY A 209 -8.75 3.59 -23.26
CA GLY A 209 -8.38 3.41 -24.66
C GLY A 209 -6.87 3.28 -24.88
N VAL A 210 -6.08 2.97 -23.84
CA VAL A 210 -4.63 2.79 -23.94
C VAL A 210 -4.29 1.32 -24.16
N GLU A 211 -3.58 1.00 -25.24
CA GLU A 211 -2.95 -0.31 -25.41
C GLU A 211 -1.63 -0.31 -24.63
N VAL A 212 -1.51 -1.19 -23.63
CA VAL A 212 -0.36 -1.22 -22.72
C VAL A 212 0.56 -2.36 -23.10
N HIS A 213 1.80 -2.03 -23.45
CA HIS A 213 2.88 -2.98 -23.68
C HIS A 213 3.68 -3.09 -22.40
N VAL A 214 3.50 -4.19 -21.66
CA VAL A 214 4.21 -4.44 -20.40
C VAL A 214 5.54 -5.11 -20.74
N LEU A 215 6.63 -4.51 -20.29
CA LEU A 215 7.99 -4.83 -20.69
C LEU A 215 8.83 -5.25 -19.48
N PRO A 216 9.73 -6.26 -19.61
CA PRO A 216 10.67 -6.61 -18.56
C PRO A 216 11.51 -5.44 -18.05
N ALA A 217 11.89 -5.46 -16.76
CA ALA A 217 12.66 -4.39 -16.10
C ALA A 217 14.02 -4.06 -16.76
N ASP A 218 14.61 -4.99 -17.52
CA ASP A 218 15.89 -4.84 -18.22
C ASP A 218 15.73 -4.40 -19.70
N THR A 219 14.51 -4.07 -20.13
CA THR A 219 14.24 -3.65 -21.50
C THR A 219 15.04 -2.39 -21.86
N PRO A 220 15.86 -2.43 -22.93
CA PRO A 220 16.69 -1.30 -23.29
C PRO A 220 15.88 -0.26 -24.09
N ILE A 221 16.41 0.96 -24.17
CA ILE A 221 15.70 2.10 -24.80
C ILE A 221 15.37 1.84 -26.28
N GLU A 222 16.20 1.08 -26.98
CA GLU A 222 16.01 0.79 -28.40
C GLU A 222 14.70 0.02 -28.63
N LYS A 223 14.33 -0.88 -27.70
CA LYS A 223 13.06 -1.60 -27.76
C LYS A 223 11.87 -0.71 -27.47
N ILE A 224 12.02 0.28 -26.61
CA ILE A 224 10.98 1.28 -26.37
C ILE A 224 10.82 2.20 -27.59
N ASP A 225 11.92 2.62 -28.21
CA ASP A 225 11.88 3.42 -29.44
C ASP A 225 11.23 2.64 -30.62
N GLU A 226 11.47 1.33 -30.73
CA GLU A 226 10.82 0.46 -31.72
C GLU A 226 9.28 0.46 -31.59
N LEU A 227 8.76 0.52 -30.36
CA LEU A 227 7.32 0.57 -30.09
C LEU A 227 6.68 1.91 -30.48
N ARG A 228 7.47 2.99 -30.56
CA ARG A 228 6.99 4.36 -30.79
C ARG A 228 5.82 4.74 -29.88
N PRO A 229 5.97 4.63 -28.55
CA PRO A 229 4.87 4.83 -27.63
C PRO A 229 4.46 6.30 -27.54
N ASP A 230 3.18 6.53 -27.27
CA ASP A 230 2.63 7.83 -26.93
C ASP A 230 2.95 8.22 -25.48
N GLY A 231 3.21 7.23 -24.62
CA GLY A 231 3.60 7.45 -23.24
C GLY A 231 4.42 6.31 -22.65
N PHE A 232 5.13 6.60 -21.57
CA PHE A 232 5.93 5.66 -20.81
C PHE A 232 5.42 5.58 -19.37
N PHE A 233 5.28 4.37 -18.86
CA PHE A 233 4.77 4.13 -17.51
C PHE A 233 5.79 3.37 -16.66
N LEU A 234 6.05 3.89 -15.46
CA LEU A 234 6.90 3.24 -14.46
C LEU A 234 6.02 2.63 -13.36
N ALA A 235 6.04 1.31 -13.25
CA ALA A 235 5.21 0.58 -12.30
C ALA A 235 5.65 0.72 -10.84
N ASN A 236 4.79 0.22 -9.95
CA ASN A 236 5.16 -0.10 -8.57
C ASN A 236 6.15 -1.28 -8.53
N GLY A 237 6.75 -1.51 -7.36
CA GLY A 237 7.74 -2.56 -7.19
C GLY A 237 8.22 -2.75 -5.76
N PRO A 238 8.94 -3.86 -5.49
CA PRO A 238 9.60 -4.13 -4.21
C PRO A 238 11.05 -3.64 -4.18
N GLY A 239 11.63 -3.61 -2.98
CA GLY A 239 13.06 -3.39 -2.77
C GLY A 239 13.45 -1.94 -2.55
N ASP A 240 14.76 -1.70 -2.57
CA ASP A 240 15.34 -0.39 -2.33
C ASP A 240 15.56 0.35 -3.66
N PRO A 241 15.00 1.57 -3.85
CA PRO A 241 15.20 2.34 -5.06
C PRO A 241 16.67 2.69 -5.33
N ALA A 242 17.54 2.64 -4.33
CA ALA A 242 18.98 2.84 -4.50
C ALA A 242 19.62 1.80 -5.42
N THR A 243 19.05 0.60 -5.56
CA THR A 243 19.57 -0.45 -6.46
C THR A 243 19.03 -0.36 -7.89
N ALA A 244 18.05 0.49 -8.16
CA ALA A 244 17.38 0.61 -9.46
C ALA A 244 18.15 1.43 -10.50
N ASP A 245 19.48 1.29 -10.58
CA ASP A 245 20.32 2.07 -11.48
C ASP A 245 19.97 1.86 -12.97
N GLY A 246 19.62 0.64 -13.35
CA GLY A 246 19.13 0.32 -14.71
C GLY A 246 17.85 1.08 -15.06
N PRO A 247 16.74 0.89 -14.32
CA PRO A 247 15.51 1.65 -14.52
C PRO A 247 15.67 3.18 -14.46
N VAL A 248 16.55 3.69 -13.59
CA VAL A 248 16.87 5.13 -13.53
C VAL A 248 17.58 5.61 -14.80
N ALA A 249 18.56 4.85 -15.31
CA ALA A 249 19.25 5.17 -16.56
C ALA A 249 18.30 5.14 -17.76
N LEU A 250 17.38 4.18 -17.80
CA LEU A 250 16.34 4.13 -18.83
C LEU A 250 15.40 5.35 -18.73
N THR A 251 14.94 5.67 -17.52
CA THR A 251 14.06 6.83 -17.27
C THR A 251 14.68 8.13 -17.75
N LYS A 252 15.98 8.34 -17.52
CA LYS A 252 16.71 9.50 -18.05
C LYS A 252 16.64 9.59 -19.58
N GLN A 253 16.83 8.46 -20.27
CA GLN A 253 16.76 8.40 -21.74
C GLN A 253 15.34 8.65 -22.28
N VAL A 254 14.30 8.23 -21.54
CA VAL A 254 12.90 8.54 -21.84
C VAL A 254 12.61 10.03 -21.68
N LEU A 255 13.12 10.66 -20.61
CA LEU A 255 13.00 12.10 -20.37
C LEU A 255 13.72 12.94 -21.44
N GLU A 256 14.90 12.50 -21.91
CA GLU A 256 15.63 13.14 -23.02
C GLU A 256 14.80 13.17 -24.32
N ARG A 257 14.02 12.11 -24.57
CA ARG A 257 13.10 12.01 -25.72
C ARG A 257 11.79 12.77 -25.51
N ARG A 258 11.55 13.28 -24.30
CA ARG A 258 10.32 13.98 -23.90
C ARG A 258 9.06 13.14 -24.12
N ILE A 259 9.17 11.83 -23.97
CA ILE A 259 8.00 10.94 -23.98
C ILE A 259 7.21 11.21 -22.68
N PRO A 260 5.88 11.45 -22.76
CA PRO A 260 5.02 11.60 -21.60
C PRO A 260 5.21 10.46 -20.61
N LEU A 261 5.52 10.78 -19.35
CA LEU A 261 5.86 9.78 -18.34
C LEU A 261 4.94 9.86 -17.12
N PHE A 262 4.45 8.69 -16.68
CA PHE A 262 3.77 8.55 -15.40
C PHE A 262 4.39 7.43 -14.55
N GLY A 263 4.75 7.74 -13.30
CA GLY A 263 5.30 6.77 -12.35
C GLY A 263 4.44 6.58 -11.10
N ILE A 264 4.32 5.33 -10.64
CA ILE A 264 3.58 4.95 -9.42
C ILE A 264 4.51 4.25 -8.42
N CYS A 265 4.43 4.63 -7.15
CA CYS A 265 5.16 4.03 -6.03
C CYS A 265 6.68 3.92 -6.26
N PHE A 266 7.19 2.76 -6.69
CA PHE A 266 8.59 2.59 -7.05
C PHE A 266 8.97 3.46 -8.26
N GLY A 267 8.05 3.63 -9.21
CA GLY A 267 8.18 4.57 -10.31
C GLY A 267 8.35 6.04 -9.89
N ASN A 268 7.75 6.45 -8.77
CA ASN A 268 8.00 7.80 -8.19
C ASN A 268 9.42 7.95 -7.68
N GLN A 269 9.95 6.90 -7.06
CA GLN A 269 11.32 6.89 -6.53
C GLN A 269 12.34 6.86 -7.67
N ILE A 270 12.10 6.04 -8.70
CA ILE A 270 12.91 5.99 -9.93
C ILE A 270 12.91 7.35 -10.62
N LEU A 271 11.75 7.99 -10.79
CA LEU A 271 11.66 9.32 -11.39
C LEU A 271 12.38 10.36 -10.54
N GLY A 272 12.17 10.36 -9.21
CA GLY A 272 12.89 11.23 -8.29
C GLY A 272 14.41 11.12 -8.43
N ARG A 273 14.94 9.90 -8.47
CA ARG A 273 16.37 9.63 -8.71
C ARG A 273 16.83 10.09 -10.10
N ALA A 274 16.03 9.86 -11.14
CA ALA A 274 16.34 10.32 -12.50
C ALA A 274 16.44 11.86 -12.58
N LEU A 275 15.66 12.56 -11.77
CA LEU A 275 15.67 14.02 -11.63
C LEU A 275 16.73 14.55 -10.63
N GLY A 276 17.55 13.66 -10.04
CA GLY A 276 18.66 14.02 -9.16
C GLY A 276 18.33 14.10 -7.66
N ARG A 277 17.19 13.57 -7.23
CA ARG A 277 16.82 13.47 -5.81
C ARG A 277 17.33 12.18 -5.16
N GLY A 278 17.68 12.27 -3.89
CA GLY A 278 17.94 11.12 -3.05
C GLY A 278 16.66 10.42 -2.61
N THR A 279 16.80 9.19 -2.12
CA THR A 279 15.75 8.41 -1.47
C THR A 279 16.18 8.04 -0.06
N TYR A 280 15.23 7.80 0.83
CA TYR A 280 15.50 7.37 2.19
C TYR A 280 14.50 6.30 2.63
N LYS A 281 14.92 5.45 3.58
CA LYS A 281 14.06 4.45 4.18
C LYS A 281 13.20 5.08 5.27
N LEU A 282 11.88 4.88 5.20
CA LEU A 282 10.94 5.24 6.25
C LEU A 282 11.10 4.28 7.42
N ARG A 283 10.80 4.77 8.63
CA ARG A 283 10.90 3.96 9.86
C ARG A 283 10.12 2.65 9.76
N TYR A 284 8.84 2.73 9.41
CA TYR A 284 7.96 1.56 9.23
C TYR A 284 7.18 1.60 7.90
N GLY A 285 7.39 2.63 7.08
CA GLY A 285 6.71 2.82 5.80
C GLY A 285 5.25 3.23 5.89
N HIS A 286 4.62 3.38 4.73
CA HIS A 286 3.20 3.64 4.58
C HIS A 286 2.54 2.44 3.93
N ARG A 287 1.64 1.79 4.68
CA ARG A 287 1.00 0.53 4.32
C ARG A 287 -0.44 0.52 4.80
N GLY A 288 -1.37 0.80 3.91
CA GLY A 288 -2.76 1.00 4.28
C GLY A 288 -3.62 1.56 3.16
N ILE A 289 -4.93 1.63 3.42
CA ILE A 289 -5.95 2.14 2.48
C ILE A 289 -6.61 3.43 2.99
N ASN A 290 -5.97 4.10 3.95
CA ASN A 290 -6.54 5.23 4.68
C ASN A 290 -5.56 6.39 4.84
N ILE A 291 -4.54 6.49 3.97
CA ILE A 291 -3.47 7.46 4.13
C ILE A 291 -3.84 8.72 3.33
N PRO A 292 -4.01 9.87 4.00
CA PRO A 292 -4.33 11.11 3.34
C PRO A 292 -3.13 11.63 2.55
N VAL A 293 -3.38 12.23 1.40
CA VAL A 293 -2.37 12.93 0.60
C VAL A 293 -2.95 14.27 0.17
N ILE A 294 -2.18 15.35 0.33
CA ILE A 294 -2.57 16.68 -0.14
C ILE A 294 -1.85 17.03 -1.45
N GLU A 295 -2.59 17.47 -2.45
CA GLU A 295 -2.06 18.09 -3.68
C GLU A 295 -1.87 19.60 -3.45
N HIS A 296 -0.62 20.07 -3.54
CA HIS A 296 -0.29 21.45 -3.18
C HIS A 296 -0.85 22.50 -4.13
N ALA A 297 -1.03 22.17 -5.41
CA ALA A 297 -1.54 23.10 -6.41
C ALA A 297 -3.03 23.44 -6.19
N THR A 298 -3.82 22.49 -5.68
CA THR A 298 -5.28 22.60 -5.56
C THR A 298 -5.75 22.66 -4.11
N GLY A 299 -4.93 22.19 -3.17
CA GLY A 299 -5.33 21.96 -1.77
C GLY A 299 -6.24 20.73 -1.61
N ARG A 300 -6.50 19.97 -2.67
CA ARG A 300 -7.34 18.75 -2.61
C ARG A 300 -6.63 17.69 -1.77
N VAL A 301 -7.41 17.02 -0.93
CA VAL A 301 -6.96 15.84 -0.18
C VAL A 301 -7.62 14.59 -0.79
N ALA A 302 -6.83 13.58 -1.06
CA ALA A 302 -7.29 12.24 -1.43
C ALA A 302 -6.96 11.27 -0.30
N ILE A 303 -7.85 10.32 -0.02
CA ILE A 303 -7.51 9.14 0.78
C ILE A 303 -6.94 8.10 -0.17
N THR A 304 -5.78 7.53 0.17
CA THR A 304 -4.99 6.73 -0.77
C THR A 304 -4.66 5.35 -0.24
N SER A 305 -4.47 4.42 -1.18
CA SER A 305 -3.83 3.13 -0.94
C SER A 305 -2.32 3.28 -1.08
N GLN A 306 -1.56 2.81 -0.09
CA GLN A 306 -0.10 2.90 -0.11
C GLN A 306 0.55 1.60 0.35
N ASN A 307 1.69 1.28 -0.27
CA ASN A 307 2.56 0.19 0.13
C ASN A 307 4.02 0.52 -0.23
N HIS A 308 4.70 1.31 0.61
CA HIS A 308 6.12 1.60 0.41
C HIS A 308 6.89 1.79 1.71
N GLY A 309 8.14 1.32 1.72
CA GLY A 309 9.10 1.50 2.81
C GLY A 309 10.14 2.61 2.57
N PHE A 310 10.16 3.20 1.38
CA PHE A 310 11.10 4.24 0.97
C PHE A 310 10.36 5.46 0.43
N ALA A 311 11.01 6.61 0.45
CA ALA A 311 10.45 7.87 -0.04
C ALA A 311 11.52 8.73 -0.72
N VAL A 312 11.06 9.64 -1.57
CA VAL A 312 11.91 10.65 -2.23
C VAL A 312 12.19 11.80 -1.27
N GLN A 313 13.40 12.34 -1.28
CA GLN A 313 13.74 13.55 -0.53
C GLN A 313 13.16 14.80 -1.19
N GLY A 314 12.52 15.65 -0.39
CA GLY A 314 12.06 16.98 -0.78
C GLY A 314 11.06 17.53 0.23
N ASP A 315 10.72 18.81 0.06
CA ASP A 315 9.74 19.51 0.90
C ASP A 315 8.46 19.84 0.14
N ALA A 316 7.37 20.04 0.87
CA ALA A 316 6.07 20.42 0.31
C ALA A 316 6.17 21.64 -0.64
N GLY A 317 5.79 21.45 -1.91
CA GLY A 317 5.81 22.51 -2.93
C GLY A 317 7.20 22.95 -3.39
N GLU A 318 8.27 22.25 -2.97
CA GLU A 318 9.65 22.58 -3.35
C GLU A 318 9.83 22.53 -4.86
N ARG A 319 10.41 23.58 -5.44
CA ARG A 319 10.77 23.69 -6.86
C ARG A 319 12.27 23.53 -7.03
N PHE A 320 12.69 22.80 -8.05
CA PHE A 320 14.09 22.51 -8.29
C PHE A 320 14.44 22.36 -9.77
N ARG A 321 15.72 22.54 -10.08
CA ARG A 321 16.24 22.46 -11.44
C ARG A 321 16.79 21.06 -11.71
N THR A 322 16.48 20.55 -12.89
CA THR A 322 16.96 19.27 -13.41
C THR A 322 17.57 19.50 -14.80
N PRO A 323 18.29 18.51 -15.38
CA PRO A 323 18.75 18.60 -16.77
C PRO A 323 17.62 18.78 -17.81
N TYR A 324 16.38 18.41 -17.45
CA TYR A 324 15.21 18.45 -18.34
C TYR A 324 14.37 19.73 -18.18
N GLY A 325 14.68 20.55 -17.18
CA GLY A 325 13.95 21.75 -16.80
C GLY A 325 13.56 21.77 -15.32
N SER A 326 12.60 22.61 -14.95
CA SER A 326 12.11 22.75 -13.58
C SER A 326 11.17 21.61 -13.22
N ALA A 327 11.23 21.17 -11.97
CA ALA A 327 10.33 20.19 -11.38
C ALA A 327 9.84 20.69 -10.01
N VAL A 328 8.72 20.15 -9.56
CA VAL A 328 8.08 20.54 -8.30
C VAL A 328 7.58 19.32 -7.53
N ILE A 329 7.71 19.35 -6.20
CA ILE A 329 7.05 18.40 -5.30
C ILE A 329 5.56 18.76 -5.25
N THR A 330 4.71 17.88 -5.80
CA THR A 330 3.30 18.16 -6.02
C THR A 330 2.41 17.68 -4.88
N HIS A 331 2.81 16.62 -4.19
CA HIS A 331 2.02 16.01 -3.12
C HIS A 331 2.87 15.68 -1.90
N THR A 332 2.27 15.78 -0.72
CA THR A 332 2.85 15.26 0.53
C THR A 332 1.79 14.61 1.42
N CYS A 333 2.22 13.77 2.35
CA CYS A 333 1.37 13.19 3.39
C CYS A 333 1.28 14.17 4.57
N PRO A 334 0.09 14.66 4.95
CA PRO A 334 -0.05 15.58 6.08
C PRO A 334 0.21 14.93 7.44
N ASN A 335 0.30 13.59 7.53
CA ASN A 335 0.60 12.92 8.79
C ASN A 335 2.07 13.06 9.20
N ASP A 336 3.00 13.15 8.24
CA ASP A 336 4.44 13.14 8.52
C ASP A 336 5.31 13.94 7.54
N GLY A 337 4.72 14.59 6.53
CA GLY A 337 5.41 15.40 5.54
C GLY A 337 6.12 14.60 4.44
N CYS A 338 5.92 13.29 4.37
CA CYS A 338 6.51 12.45 3.32
C CYS A 338 6.14 12.96 1.92
N VAL A 339 7.07 12.92 0.96
CA VAL A 339 6.83 13.26 -0.45
C VAL A 339 5.96 12.17 -1.09
N GLU A 340 4.83 12.59 -1.62
CA GLU A 340 3.81 11.71 -2.21
C GLU A 340 3.68 11.86 -3.73
N GLY A 341 4.42 12.80 -4.33
CA GLY A 341 4.42 13.00 -5.76
C GLY A 341 5.24 14.19 -6.21
N LEU A 342 5.65 14.15 -7.47
CA LEU A 342 6.42 15.21 -8.13
C LEU A 342 6.03 15.32 -9.60
N ALA A 343 6.29 16.48 -10.21
CA ALA A 343 6.01 16.71 -11.62
C ALA A 343 7.06 17.62 -12.26
N GLY A 344 7.34 17.39 -13.54
CA GLY A 344 8.04 18.32 -14.40
C GLY A 344 7.13 19.49 -14.77
N GLU A 345 7.67 20.70 -14.74
CA GLU A 345 6.97 21.90 -15.21
C GLU A 345 7.30 22.21 -16.67
N ASP A 346 8.53 21.88 -17.06
CA ASP A 346 9.09 22.15 -18.38
C ASP A 346 9.21 20.88 -19.24
N PHE A 347 8.76 19.72 -18.74
CA PHE A 347 8.83 18.42 -19.43
C PHE A 347 7.66 17.52 -19.01
N PRO A 348 7.15 16.63 -19.90
CA PRO A 348 5.89 15.94 -19.67
C PRO A 348 6.09 14.70 -18.79
N ALA A 349 6.32 14.88 -17.49
CA ALA A 349 6.43 13.76 -16.57
C ALA A 349 5.83 14.09 -15.20
N PHE A 350 5.16 13.13 -14.58
CA PHE A 350 4.79 13.20 -13.17
C PHE A 350 4.80 11.82 -12.53
N SER A 351 4.77 11.79 -11.21
CA SER A 351 4.65 10.55 -10.45
C SER A 351 3.97 10.76 -9.12
N VAL A 352 3.46 9.67 -8.56
CA VAL A 352 2.90 9.61 -7.22
C VAL A 352 3.42 8.40 -6.45
N GLN A 353 3.58 8.55 -5.14
CA GLN A 353 4.14 7.51 -4.27
C GLN A 353 3.10 6.48 -3.82
N TYR A 354 1.83 6.88 -3.79
CA TYR A 354 0.67 6.03 -3.53
C TYR A 354 0.21 5.29 -4.79
N HIS A 355 -0.86 4.49 -4.66
CA HIS A 355 -1.40 3.61 -5.69
C HIS A 355 -2.78 4.09 -6.17
N PRO A 356 -2.84 4.94 -7.22
CA PRO A 356 -4.09 5.38 -7.85
C PRO A 356 -4.94 4.24 -8.39
N GLU A 357 -4.32 3.09 -8.68
CA GLU A 357 -5.03 1.88 -9.10
C GLU A 357 -5.76 1.18 -7.97
N ALA A 358 -5.55 1.59 -6.71
CA ALA A 358 -6.13 0.94 -5.54
C ALA A 358 -5.88 -0.57 -5.58
N ALA A 359 -6.92 -1.41 -5.60
CA ALA A 359 -6.82 -2.87 -5.61
C ALA A 359 -5.82 -3.38 -4.54
N ALA A 360 -6.13 -3.21 -3.25
CA ALA A 360 -7.36 -2.66 -2.68
C ALA A 360 -7.24 -1.19 -2.28
N GLY A 361 -8.37 -0.57 -1.94
CA GLY A 361 -8.42 0.76 -1.32
C GLY A 361 -9.37 1.74 -2.01
N PRO A 362 -9.34 3.02 -1.60
CA PRO A 362 -10.21 4.08 -2.13
C PRO A 362 -9.85 4.47 -3.57
N HIS A 363 -10.83 5.01 -4.29
CA HIS A 363 -10.69 5.40 -5.70
C HIS A 363 -10.44 6.91 -5.88
N ASP A 364 -10.21 7.66 -4.80
CA ASP A 364 -10.06 9.12 -4.79
C ASP A 364 -8.96 9.65 -5.74
N ALA A 365 -7.97 8.81 -6.02
CA ALA A 365 -6.80 9.12 -6.84
C ALA A 365 -6.91 8.66 -8.31
N ALA A 366 -8.01 7.99 -8.69
CA ALA A 366 -8.15 7.37 -10.01
C ALA A 366 -8.05 8.37 -11.17
N ASP A 367 -8.29 9.67 -10.92
CA ASP A 367 -8.17 10.75 -11.91
C ASP A 367 -6.74 10.92 -12.45
N LEU A 368 -5.72 10.39 -11.77
CA LEU A 368 -4.34 10.48 -12.23
C LEU A 368 -4.10 9.72 -13.55
N PHE A 369 -4.87 8.67 -13.82
CA PHE A 369 -4.84 8.00 -15.11
C PHE A 369 -5.42 8.88 -16.23
N ASP A 370 -6.46 9.68 -15.93
CA ASP A 370 -7.01 10.66 -16.87
C ASP A 370 -6.01 11.80 -17.12
N ARG A 371 -5.32 12.25 -16.07
CA ARG A 371 -4.22 13.23 -16.20
C ARG A 371 -3.08 12.72 -17.06
N PHE A 372 -2.74 11.43 -16.97
CA PHE A 372 -1.73 10.85 -17.85
C PHE A 372 -2.18 10.79 -19.32
N VAL A 373 -3.44 10.44 -19.57
CA VAL A 373 -4.02 10.54 -20.92
C VAL A 373 -3.97 11.97 -21.45
N GLN A 374 -4.34 12.96 -20.62
CA GLN A 374 -4.26 14.37 -21.00
C GLN A 374 -2.82 14.81 -21.28
N LEU A 375 -1.86 14.34 -20.48
CA LEU A 375 -0.44 14.62 -20.69
C LEU A 375 0.04 14.12 -22.06
N MET A 376 -0.41 12.94 -22.50
CA MET A 376 -0.13 12.40 -23.84
C MET A 376 -0.80 13.20 -24.96
N VAL A 377 -2.03 13.66 -24.75
CA VAL A 377 -2.75 14.54 -25.70
C VAL A 377 -1.98 15.85 -25.91
N ASP A 378 -1.53 16.47 -24.81
CA ASP A 378 -0.89 17.79 -24.83
C ASP A 378 0.57 17.73 -25.33
N ASN A 379 1.19 16.56 -25.28
CA ASN A 379 2.60 16.35 -25.63
C ASN A 379 2.77 15.17 -26.59
N PRO A 380 2.21 15.24 -27.82
CA PRO A 380 2.31 14.16 -28.78
C PRO A 380 3.78 13.94 -29.17
N VAL A 381 4.22 12.67 -29.09
CA VAL A 381 5.60 12.33 -29.43
C VAL A 381 5.79 12.39 -30.94
N GLY A 382 6.87 13.06 -31.39
CA GLY A 382 7.14 13.35 -32.81
C GLY A 382 7.46 12.12 -33.69
N TYR A 383 7.18 10.89 -33.23
CA TYR A 383 7.23 9.71 -34.07
C TYR A 383 6.13 9.83 -35.13
N ALA A 384 6.50 10.14 -36.37
CA ALA A 384 5.56 10.11 -37.47
C ALA A 384 4.96 8.68 -37.61
N GLY A 385 3.73 8.49 -37.12
CA GLY A 385 2.79 7.43 -37.50
C GLY A 385 2.93 6.06 -36.85
N ALA A 386 2.19 5.81 -35.76
CA ALA A 386 1.65 4.48 -35.44
C ALA A 386 0.21 4.52 -34.90
N ALA A 387 -0.15 5.59 -34.16
CA ALA A 387 -1.54 5.98 -33.87
C ALA A 387 -1.93 7.31 -34.57
N GLY A 388 -1.28 7.63 -35.69
CA GLY A 388 -1.31 8.95 -36.32
C GLY A 388 -2.68 9.45 -36.77
N ILE A 389 -3.47 10.00 -35.85
CA ILE A 389 -4.41 11.11 -36.05
C ILE A 389 -4.41 11.94 -34.75
N PRO A 390 -3.98 13.21 -34.76
CA PRO A 390 -4.36 14.14 -33.70
C PRO A 390 -5.88 14.35 -33.79
N LEU A 391 -6.65 13.95 -32.77
CA LEU A 391 -8.09 14.16 -32.76
C LEU A 391 -8.42 15.65 -32.55
N PRO A 392 -9.20 16.30 -33.44
CA PRO A 392 -9.81 17.58 -33.14
C PRO A 392 -10.96 17.36 -32.15
N GLY A 393 -10.87 17.95 -30.96
CA GLY A 393 -12.02 18.10 -30.06
C GLY A 393 -12.22 17.01 -28.99
N ALA A 394 -11.15 16.49 -28.39
CA ALA A 394 -11.26 15.72 -27.15
C ALA A 394 -11.83 16.63 -26.05
N THR A 395 -13.14 16.53 -25.78
CA THR A 395 -13.75 17.07 -24.57
C THR A 395 -13.67 15.99 -23.50
N VAL A 396 -13.02 16.35 -22.38
CA VAL A 396 -12.92 15.53 -21.18
C VAL A 396 -14.33 15.37 -20.59
N PRO A 397 -14.80 14.16 -20.24
CA PRO A 397 -15.99 14.01 -19.42
C PRO A 397 -15.73 14.65 -18.05
N ASP A 398 -16.66 15.49 -17.58
CA ASP A 398 -16.58 16.14 -16.28
C ASP A 398 -16.28 15.12 -15.17
N ALA A 399 -15.28 15.40 -14.33
CA ALA A 399 -14.80 14.53 -13.26
C ALA A 399 -15.88 14.20 -12.20
N ALA A 400 -17.04 14.86 -12.28
CA ALA A 400 -18.22 14.59 -11.45
C ALA A 400 -19.06 13.38 -11.88
N GLN A 401 -18.75 12.71 -13.01
CA GLN A 401 -19.45 11.51 -13.46
C GLN A 401 -18.47 10.36 -13.70
N GLN A 402 -18.03 9.72 -12.62
CA GLN A 402 -17.52 8.35 -12.70
C GLN A 402 -18.68 7.46 -13.16
N PRO A 403 -18.61 6.82 -14.34
CA PRO A 403 -19.45 5.66 -14.57
C PRO A 403 -19.02 4.59 -13.58
N ASP A 404 -19.98 4.07 -12.82
CA ASP A 404 -19.79 2.83 -12.07
C ASP A 404 -19.42 1.77 -13.12
N ILE A 405 -18.13 1.43 -13.22
CA ILE A 405 -17.67 0.35 -14.10
C ILE A 405 -18.13 -0.93 -13.42
N ALA A 406 -19.39 -1.27 -13.67
CA ALA A 406 -19.94 -2.57 -13.30
C ALA A 406 -19.03 -3.63 -13.92
N GLN A 407 -18.49 -4.50 -13.07
CA GLN A 407 -17.82 -5.69 -13.56
C GLN A 407 -18.76 -6.43 -14.51
N PRO A 408 -18.26 -6.95 -15.65
CA PRO A 408 -19.11 -7.69 -16.58
C PRO A 408 -19.82 -8.81 -15.82
N GLU A 409 -21.16 -8.86 -15.91
CA GLU A 409 -21.91 -9.95 -15.31
C GLU A 409 -21.33 -11.29 -15.80
N PRO A 410 -21.00 -12.24 -14.92
CA PRO A 410 -20.54 -13.54 -15.36
C PRO A 410 -21.65 -14.19 -16.18
N ALA A 411 -21.32 -14.59 -17.40
CA ALA A 411 -22.22 -15.36 -18.25
C ALA A 411 -22.72 -16.57 -17.46
N ARG A 412 -24.03 -16.60 -17.18
CA ARG A 412 -24.68 -17.75 -16.57
C ARG A 412 -24.50 -18.93 -17.52
N PRO A 413 -23.93 -20.07 -17.10
CA PRO A 413 -23.98 -21.27 -17.92
C PRO A 413 -25.44 -21.71 -18.03
N ASP A 414 -25.91 -21.94 -19.25
CA ASP A 414 -27.20 -22.54 -19.53
C ASP A 414 -27.30 -23.90 -18.80
N LEU A 415 -28.09 -23.94 -17.74
CA LEU A 415 -28.51 -25.19 -17.12
C LEU A 415 -29.52 -25.88 -18.04
N PRO A 416 -29.40 -27.19 -18.31
CA PRO A 416 -30.37 -27.91 -19.12
C PRO A 416 -31.76 -27.84 -18.48
N GLN A 417 -32.73 -27.34 -19.24
CA GLN A 417 -34.15 -27.32 -18.90
C GLN A 417 -34.72 -28.73 -18.91
N HIS A 418 -34.63 -29.46 -17.79
CA HIS A 418 -35.68 -30.37 -17.29
C HIS A 418 -35.19 -31.09 -16.02
N VAL A 419 -35.76 -30.72 -14.88
CA VAL A 419 -35.84 -31.61 -13.71
C VAL A 419 -37.31 -31.59 -13.27
N PRO A 420 -38.03 -32.72 -13.27
CA PRO A 420 -39.44 -32.73 -12.89
C PRO A 420 -39.58 -32.50 -11.37
N SER A 421 -40.52 -31.65 -10.99
CA SER A 421 -40.87 -31.38 -9.59
C SER A 421 -41.46 -32.62 -8.91
N PRO A 422 -41.16 -32.87 -7.62
CA PRO A 422 -41.85 -33.92 -6.86
C PRO A 422 -43.30 -33.49 -6.54
N PRO A 423 -44.25 -34.43 -6.47
CA PRO A 423 -45.64 -34.10 -6.20
C PRO A 423 -45.86 -33.74 -4.72
N SER A 424 -46.67 -32.72 -4.49
CA SER A 424 -47.30 -32.40 -3.20
C SER A 424 -48.46 -33.36 -2.92
N VAL A 425 -48.57 -33.86 -1.69
CA VAL A 425 -49.73 -34.65 -1.24
C VAL A 425 -50.22 -34.10 0.10
N GLU A 426 -51.30 -33.32 0.03
CA GLU A 426 -52.35 -33.33 1.05
C GLU A 426 -53.45 -34.31 0.59
N ASP A 427 -54.12 -34.91 1.57
CA ASP A 427 -55.31 -35.77 1.52
C ASP A 427 -55.14 -37.28 1.19
N ALA A 428 -54.91 -38.08 2.25
CA ALA A 428 -55.68 -39.30 2.50
C ALA A 428 -55.54 -39.75 3.97
N GLU A 429 -56.63 -39.65 4.71
CA GLU A 429 -56.80 -40.21 6.05
C GLU A 429 -56.82 -41.75 6.07
N THR A 430 -56.40 -42.31 7.20
CA THR A 430 -57.02 -43.40 8.01
C THR A 430 -56.07 -44.55 8.43
N SER A 431 -56.21 -44.90 9.72
CA SER A 431 -55.77 -46.13 10.43
C SER A 431 -54.49 -46.08 11.29
N ALA A 432 -54.67 -45.73 12.58
CA ALA A 432 -54.36 -46.52 13.81
C ALA A 432 -53.05 -47.35 13.83
N LEU A 433 -52.15 -47.39 14.84
CA LEU A 433 -52.09 -47.10 16.30
C LEU A 433 -50.57 -47.11 16.73
N PRO A 434 -50.16 -46.85 18.00
CA PRO A 434 -49.03 -45.98 18.34
C PRO A 434 -47.74 -46.71 18.78
N VAL A 435 -46.59 -46.00 18.72
CA VAL A 435 -45.41 -46.33 19.54
C VAL A 435 -44.92 -45.07 20.27
N GLN A 436 -44.73 -45.24 21.58
CA GLN A 436 -44.56 -44.24 22.63
C GLN A 436 -43.24 -43.46 22.56
N ALA A 437 -43.31 -42.18 22.92
CA ALA A 437 -42.18 -41.40 23.44
C ALA A 437 -41.99 -41.70 24.94
N PRO A 438 -40.75 -41.82 25.45
CA PRO A 438 -40.51 -41.86 26.89
C PRO A 438 -40.49 -40.45 27.48
N SER A 439 -41.19 -40.26 28.60
CA SER A 439 -41.05 -39.13 29.54
C SER A 439 -40.69 -39.68 30.93
N PRO A 440 -40.22 -38.83 31.86
CA PRO A 440 -39.13 -39.13 32.80
C PRO A 440 -39.58 -39.91 34.03
N ALA A 441 -38.63 -40.63 34.65
CA ALA A 441 -38.78 -41.22 35.96
C ALA A 441 -37.76 -40.65 36.95
N SER A 442 -38.34 -40.15 38.04
CA SER A 442 -37.79 -39.69 39.31
C SER A 442 -36.95 -40.73 40.07
N GLY A 443 -35.98 -40.25 40.84
CA GLY A 443 -35.39 -40.96 41.98
C GLY A 443 -34.11 -40.29 42.50
N GLU A 444 -34.21 -39.56 43.61
CA GLU A 444 -33.07 -39.24 44.49
C GLU A 444 -32.59 -40.53 45.22
N PRO A 445 -31.37 -40.57 45.79
CA PRO A 445 -31.18 -40.05 47.15
C PRO A 445 -29.84 -39.34 47.45
N GLU A 446 -29.94 -38.42 48.41
CA GLU A 446 -29.02 -38.10 49.53
C GLU A 446 -27.58 -37.59 49.31
N THR A 447 -27.46 -36.27 49.48
CA THR A 447 -26.56 -35.51 50.37
C THR A 447 -25.29 -36.17 50.97
N SER A 448 -24.15 -35.54 50.71
CA SER A 448 -23.03 -35.45 51.67
C SER A 448 -22.33 -34.09 51.54
N ALA A 449 -22.37 -33.33 52.63
CA ALA A 449 -21.79 -32.00 52.79
C ALA A 449 -20.27 -32.03 52.97
N LEU A 450 -19.58 -30.98 52.50
CA LEU A 450 -18.22 -30.62 52.91
C LEU A 450 -18.26 -29.26 53.64
N PRO A 451 -17.40 -29.04 54.64
CA PRO A 451 -17.67 -28.09 55.71
C PRO A 451 -17.25 -26.65 55.39
N VAL A 452 -18.10 -25.73 55.85
CA VAL A 452 -17.81 -24.30 56.04
C VAL A 452 -17.02 -24.14 57.34
N VAL A 453 -15.87 -23.46 57.27
CA VAL A 453 -15.08 -23.06 58.45
C VAL A 453 -15.45 -21.61 58.83
N PRO A 454 -15.73 -21.31 60.12
CA PRO A 454 -16.18 -19.99 60.54
C PRO A 454 -14.99 -19.01 60.69
N ARG A 455 -15.25 -17.74 60.34
CA ARG A 455 -14.39 -16.60 60.67
C ARG A 455 -14.69 -16.11 62.08
N SER A 456 -13.63 -15.88 62.85
CA SER A 456 -13.62 -15.10 64.10
C SER A 456 -12.80 -13.83 63.86
N GLY A 457 -13.38 -12.65 64.07
CA GLY A 457 -12.64 -11.38 64.26
C GLY A 457 -12.31 -11.16 65.75
N PRO A 458 -11.88 -9.95 66.20
CA PRO A 458 -11.60 -8.72 65.45
C PRO A 458 -10.23 -8.07 65.77
N GLY A 459 -9.83 -7.10 64.94
CA GLY A 459 -8.72 -6.17 65.17
C GLY A 459 -8.76 -5.05 64.13
N GLU A 460 -9.31 -3.90 64.52
CA GLU A 460 -9.50 -2.63 63.78
C GLU A 460 -8.17 -1.89 63.42
N PRO A 461 -8.18 -0.70 62.79
CA PRO A 461 -8.69 -0.33 61.45
C PRO A 461 -7.63 0.48 60.63
N ASP A 462 -7.73 0.62 59.30
CA ASP A 462 -8.12 1.84 58.54
C ASP A 462 -7.02 2.17 57.49
N PRO A 463 -7.18 3.05 56.46
CA PRO A 463 -8.38 3.41 55.66
C PRO A 463 -8.15 3.31 54.12
N LEU A 464 -9.26 3.09 53.41
CA LEU A 464 -9.75 3.77 52.18
C LEU A 464 -8.77 4.18 51.03
N ASP A 465 -8.96 3.52 49.88
CA ASP A 465 -8.95 4.07 48.50
C ASP A 465 -9.97 5.25 48.39
N PRO A 466 -10.01 6.20 47.41
CA PRO A 466 -9.61 6.07 45.99
C PRO A 466 -9.10 7.36 45.28
N LEU A 467 -8.55 7.27 44.07
CA LEU A 467 -8.56 8.44 43.15
C LEU A 467 -8.71 8.05 41.67
N THR A 468 -9.94 8.24 41.18
CA THR A 468 -10.24 8.78 39.85
C THR A 468 -10.56 10.28 40.04
N ALA A 469 -9.90 11.17 39.30
CA ALA A 469 -10.42 12.44 38.73
C ALA A 469 -9.25 13.32 38.20
N PRO A 470 -9.51 14.22 37.22
CA PRO A 470 -8.53 14.80 36.30
C PRO A 470 -7.90 16.09 36.85
N PHE A 471 -6.92 16.70 36.17
CA PHE A 471 -6.84 18.15 35.91
C PHE A 471 -5.54 18.57 35.19
N SER A 472 -5.70 19.69 34.50
CA SER A 472 -4.80 20.56 33.75
C SER A 472 -3.58 21.13 34.52
N ASP A 473 -2.59 21.55 33.73
CA ASP A 473 -1.58 22.60 33.94
C ASP A 473 -0.77 22.63 35.23
N VAL A 474 0.50 22.18 35.13
CA VAL A 474 1.62 22.76 35.87
C VAL A 474 2.87 22.76 34.97
N GLU A 475 3.29 23.97 34.60
CA GLU A 475 4.61 24.32 34.06
C GLU A 475 5.73 24.11 35.10
N ASP A 476 6.96 24.05 34.60
CA ASP A 476 8.23 24.13 35.33
C ASP A 476 8.62 22.98 36.27
N SER A 477 9.35 22.01 35.72
CA SER A 477 10.74 21.73 36.12
C SER A 477 11.24 20.45 35.47
N ILE A 478 12.14 20.53 34.49
CA ILE A 478 13.21 19.55 34.25
C ILE A 478 14.30 20.26 33.46
N GLY A 479 15.51 20.26 34.05
CA GLY A 479 16.68 20.95 33.55
C GLY A 479 17.15 20.45 32.18
N ARG A 480 17.56 21.41 31.36
CA ARG A 480 18.27 21.21 30.10
C ARG A 480 19.60 20.49 30.37
N ARG A 481 19.82 19.35 29.70
CA ARG A 481 21.17 18.79 29.47
C ARG A 481 21.58 19.14 28.04
N GLU A 482 22.68 19.88 27.92
CA GLU A 482 23.35 20.16 26.64
C GLU A 482 24.01 18.89 26.08
N PRO A 483 24.05 18.69 24.75
CA PRO A 483 24.82 17.62 24.12
C PRO A 483 26.29 18.02 23.94
N GLN A 484 27.19 17.10 24.28
CA GLN A 484 28.63 17.21 24.05
C GLN A 484 28.94 17.11 22.55
N ALA A 485 29.76 18.04 22.05
CA ALA A 485 30.25 18.07 20.68
C ALA A 485 31.55 17.25 20.55
N GLU A 486 31.59 16.34 19.57
CA GLU A 486 32.80 15.65 19.13
C GLU A 486 33.64 16.53 18.20
N VAL A 487 34.95 16.44 18.39
CA VAL A 487 36.01 17.23 17.75
C VAL A 487 36.32 16.69 16.34
N ARG A 488 36.38 17.58 15.34
CA ARG A 488 37.05 17.34 14.04
C ARG A 488 38.13 18.41 13.81
N PRO A 489 39.25 18.09 13.12
CA PRO A 489 40.40 18.99 13.01
C PRO A 489 40.24 20.05 11.90
N GLU A 490 40.83 21.22 12.16
CA GLU A 490 40.85 22.43 11.30
C GLU A 490 41.71 22.27 10.03
N PRO A 491 41.40 23.03 8.96
CA PRO A 491 42.38 23.46 7.97
C PRO A 491 42.75 24.95 8.13
N GLN A 492 44.03 25.25 7.82
CA GLN A 492 44.71 26.54 7.98
C GLN A 492 44.12 27.70 7.17
N ALA A 493 44.24 28.92 7.73
CA ALA A 493 43.82 30.19 7.16
C ALA A 493 44.97 30.93 6.45
N ASP A 494 44.62 31.65 5.37
CA ASP A 494 45.41 32.75 4.78
C ASP A 494 44.70 34.11 5.00
N PRO A 495 45.41 35.25 5.05
CA PRO A 495 44.95 36.50 5.67
C PRO A 495 44.24 37.49 4.71
N PRO A 496 43.52 38.51 5.24
CA PRO A 496 42.72 39.44 4.43
C PRO A 496 43.48 40.72 4.06
N PRO A 497 43.03 41.47 3.03
CA PRO A 497 43.47 42.83 2.82
C PRO A 497 42.44 43.88 3.30
N ASP A 498 42.97 45.09 3.35
CA ASP A 498 42.68 46.22 4.21
C ASP A 498 41.51 47.13 3.76
N THR A 499 41.07 47.92 4.72
CA THR A 499 39.99 48.91 4.79
C THR A 499 40.16 50.18 3.94
N ARG A 500 39.02 50.77 3.54
CA ARG A 500 38.61 52.20 3.65
C ARG A 500 37.87 52.73 2.41
N ARG A 501 36.59 53.09 2.55
CA ARG A 501 36.09 54.48 2.61
C ARG A 501 34.56 54.55 2.72
N SER A 502 34.15 55.58 3.45
CA SER A 502 32.84 56.01 3.95
C SER A 502 31.86 56.63 2.94
N GLY A 503 30.55 56.53 3.21
CA GLY A 503 29.51 57.48 2.74
C GLY A 503 28.07 56.90 2.75
N PRO A 504 27.06 57.53 3.41
CA PRO A 504 25.76 56.90 3.72
C PRO A 504 24.61 57.35 2.80
N VAL A 505 23.63 56.48 2.50
CA VAL A 505 22.31 56.91 1.98
C VAL A 505 21.17 56.01 2.49
N SER A 506 20.20 56.72 3.09
CA SER A 506 18.85 56.45 3.59
C SER A 506 18.03 55.22 3.16
N ASP A 507 17.31 54.70 4.17
CA ASP A 507 16.07 53.92 4.11
C ASP A 507 14.94 54.60 3.32
N ARG A 508 14.26 53.82 2.47
CA ARG A 508 12.85 54.06 2.07
C ARG A 508 12.12 52.72 1.87
N PRO A 509 10.87 52.58 2.37
CA PRO A 509 10.04 51.41 2.17
C PRO A 509 9.25 51.44 0.85
N TRP A 510 8.91 50.23 0.36
CA TRP A 510 8.18 49.91 -0.87
C TRP A 510 6.69 50.31 -0.81
N PRO A 511 6.03 50.71 -1.92
CA PRO A 511 4.62 51.11 -1.93
C PRO A 511 3.64 49.92 -2.01
N PRO A 512 2.37 50.10 -1.59
CA PRO A 512 1.32 49.06 -1.64
C PRO A 512 0.59 49.00 -3.01
N PRO A 513 -0.14 47.89 -3.31
CA PRO A 513 -0.83 47.70 -4.58
C PRO A 513 -2.20 48.38 -4.66
N ALA A 514 -2.66 48.52 -5.90
CA ALA A 514 -3.75 49.36 -6.40
C ALA A 514 -5.16 49.04 -5.86
N GLY A 515 -5.95 50.11 -5.71
CA GLY A 515 -7.36 50.08 -5.33
C GLY A 515 -8.31 49.91 -6.50
N SER A 516 -9.42 49.24 -6.21
CA SER A 516 -10.64 49.10 -6.99
C SER A 516 -11.61 50.28 -6.73
N GLY A 517 -12.37 50.67 -7.76
CA GLY A 517 -13.49 51.60 -7.62
C GLY A 517 -14.02 52.10 -8.98
N PRO A 518 -15.30 51.88 -9.33
CA PRO A 518 -15.88 52.26 -10.62
C PRO A 518 -16.51 53.67 -10.60
N SER A 519 -16.42 54.41 -11.70
CA SER A 519 -17.24 55.61 -11.95
C SER A 519 -18.27 55.32 -13.02
N SER A 520 -19.53 55.30 -12.60
CA SER A 520 -20.71 55.44 -13.45
C SER A 520 -20.81 56.89 -13.94
N ASP A 521 -20.94 57.09 -15.24
CA ASP A 521 -21.68 58.22 -15.78
C ASP A 521 -22.51 57.76 -16.98
N VAL A 522 -23.80 58.03 -16.85
CA VAL A 522 -24.88 57.78 -17.79
C VAL A 522 -25.11 59.10 -18.52
N GLU A 523 -24.97 59.11 -19.84
CA GLU A 523 -25.64 60.11 -20.67
C GLU A 523 -26.29 59.45 -21.90
N SER A 524 -27.49 59.98 -22.14
CA SER A 524 -28.60 59.57 -22.99
C SER A 524 -28.45 59.86 -24.49
N GLY A 525 -29.23 59.12 -25.29
CA GLY A 525 -29.69 59.47 -26.64
C GLY A 525 -29.96 58.20 -27.47
N GLU A 526 -31.20 57.66 -27.53
CA GLU A 526 -32.20 57.89 -28.63
C GLU A 526 -31.60 57.58 -30.02
N GLU A 527 -32.12 56.74 -30.92
CA GLU A 527 -33.43 56.23 -31.34
C GLU A 527 -33.19 54.86 -32.05
N GLY A 528 -34.11 53.95 -32.38
CA GLY A 528 -35.57 53.92 -32.36
C GLY A 528 -36.07 52.61 -33.03
N ARG A 529 -37.37 52.36 -32.81
CA ARG A 529 -38.27 51.34 -33.37
C ARG A 529 -38.24 49.92 -32.81
#